data_AF-A0AAV0YTC3-F1
#
_entry.id   AF-A0AAV0YTC3-F1
#
_cell.length_a   1.000
_cell.length_b   1.000
_cell.length_c   1.000
_cell.angle_alpha   90.00
_cell.angle_beta   90.00
_cell.angle_gamma   90.00
#
_symmetry.space_group_name_H-M   'P 1'
#
loop_
_entity.id
_entity.type
_entity.pdbx_description
1 polymer ?
#
loop_
_entity_poly.entity_id
_entity_poly.type
_entity_poly.pdbx_seq_one_letter_code
_entity_poly.pdbx_strand_id
1 'polypeptide(L)'
;MMELGLEYSCIQAIYKDFICAYINVKKGLGLLATDSLMFEDKRTKPFVELYATNESKFFEDFGHAMRKVSVLNVKVGKKGEVRNRCDSFNNLDTN
;
A
#
# COMPACT_ATOMS: atom_id res chain seq x y z
N MET A 1 -14.87 -20.69 17.88
CA MET A 1 -14.72 -21.29 16.54
C MET A 1 -14.29 -20.29 15.46
N MET A 2 -14.58 -18.98 15.56
CA MET A 2 -14.19 -17.98 14.55
C MET A 2 -12.72 -17.48 14.68
N GLU A 3 -12.10 -17.63 15.86
CA GLU A 3 -10.74 -17.10 16.10
C GLU A 3 -9.62 -17.94 15.47
N LEU A 4 -9.77 -19.27 15.39
CA LEU A 4 -8.75 -20.13 14.79
C LEU A 4 -8.66 -19.97 13.26
N GLY A 5 -9.76 -19.63 12.57
CA GLY A 5 -9.77 -19.54 11.09
C GLY A 5 -8.96 -18.37 10.52
N LEU A 6 -8.80 -17.28 11.28
CA LEU A 6 -8.08 -16.08 10.83
C LEU A 6 -6.56 -16.18 11.03
N GLU A 7 -6.08 -16.93 12.01
CA GLU A 7 -4.64 -17.15 12.22
C GLU A 7 -4.01 -18.05 11.15
N TYR A 8 -4.67 -19.14 10.78
CA TYR A 8 -4.20 -20.00 9.69
C TYR A 8 -4.25 -19.31 8.32
N SER A 9 -5.12 -18.30 8.14
CA SER A 9 -5.22 -17.51 6.90
C SER A 9 -3.96 -16.70 6.59
N CYS A 10 -3.21 -16.27 7.60
CA CYS A 10 -2.01 -15.44 7.41
C CYS A 10 -0.70 -16.21 7.35
N ILE A 11 -0.72 -17.49 7.73
CA ILE A 11 0.47 -18.34 7.73
C ILE A 11 0.52 -19.24 6.48
N GLN A 12 -0.60 -19.48 5.78
CA GLN A 12 -0.68 -20.55 4.78
C GLN A 12 -0.69 -20.17 3.28
N ALA A 13 -0.61 -18.92 2.84
CA ALA A 13 -0.58 -18.70 1.38
C ALA A 13 0.07 -17.39 0.95
N ILE A 14 1.06 -17.53 0.08
CA ILE A 14 1.80 -16.53 -0.74
C ILE A 14 0.89 -15.58 -1.56
N TYR A 15 -0.45 -15.69 -1.44
CA TYR A 15 -1.47 -14.94 -2.16
C TYR A 15 -2.43 -14.14 -1.26
N LYS A 16 -2.26 -14.18 0.07
CA LYS A 16 -3.15 -13.53 1.06
C LYS A 16 -2.49 -12.41 1.88
N ASP A 17 -1.29 -12.01 1.47
CA ASP A 17 -0.40 -11.15 2.26
C ASP A 17 -1.00 -9.77 2.59
N PHE A 18 -1.84 -9.22 1.70
CA PHE A 18 -2.35 -7.85 1.82
C PHE A 18 -3.36 -7.65 2.95
N ILE A 19 -4.32 -8.57 3.14
CA ILE A 19 -5.26 -8.50 4.27
C ILE A 19 -4.50 -8.72 5.59
N CYS A 20 -3.53 -9.63 5.57
CA CYS A 20 -2.75 -10.00 6.73
C CYS A 20 -1.89 -8.85 7.27
N ALA A 21 -1.45 -7.94 6.41
CA ALA A 21 -0.83 -6.69 6.85
C ALA A 21 -1.75 -5.91 7.81
N TYR A 22 -3.02 -5.70 7.45
CA TYR A 22 -3.97 -4.96 8.29
C TYR A 22 -4.42 -5.76 9.52
N ILE A 23 -4.53 -7.09 9.44
CA ILE A 23 -4.78 -7.95 10.60
C ILE A 23 -3.62 -7.84 11.61
N ASN A 24 -2.37 -7.90 11.14
CA ASN A 24 -1.19 -7.80 11.99
C ASN A 24 -1.11 -6.43 12.65
N VAL A 25 -1.35 -5.36 11.89
CA VAL A 25 -1.41 -3.99 12.44
C VAL A 25 -2.46 -3.89 13.55
N LYS A 26 -3.67 -4.43 13.33
CA LYS A 26 -4.73 -4.49 14.35
C LYS A 26 -4.34 -5.29 15.59
N LYS A 27 -3.55 -6.37 15.42
CA LYS A 27 -3.04 -7.21 16.52
C LYS A 27 -1.82 -6.61 17.24
N GLY A 28 -1.33 -5.43 16.82
CA GLY A 28 -0.10 -4.84 17.36
C GLY A 28 1.18 -5.56 16.90
N LEU A 29 1.08 -6.33 15.81
CA LEU A 29 2.18 -7.07 15.17
C LEU A 29 2.68 -6.36 13.91
N GLY A 30 2.43 -5.05 13.77
CA GLY A 30 3.00 -4.23 12.70
C GLY A 30 4.52 -4.14 12.85
N LEU A 31 5.25 -4.38 11.76
CA LEU A 31 6.71 -4.39 11.79
C LEU A 31 7.29 -2.98 11.92
N LEU A 32 6.73 -2.02 11.16
CA LEU A 32 7.17 -0.64 11.19
C LEU A 32 6.31 0.16 12.19
N ALA A 33 6.93 1.12 12.88
CA ALA A 33 6.20 2.02 13.78
C ALA A 33 5.08 2.78 13.06
N THR A 34 5.30 3.14 11.79
CA THR A 34 4.30 3.79 10.93
C THR A 34 3.06 2.92 10.73
N ASP A 35 3.23 1.60 10.68
CA ASP A 35 2.12 0.69 10.45
C ASP A 35 1.27 0.56 11.71
N SER A 36 1.91 0.40 12.88
CA SER A 36 1.23 0.33 14.18
C SER A 36 0.47 1.63 14.50
N LEU A 37 1.06 2.79 14.17
CA LEU A 37 0.41 4.09 14.36
C LEU A 37 -0.89 4.24 13.56
N MET A 38 -1.07 3.52 12.45
CA MET A 38 -2.33 3.55 11.71
C MET A 38 -3.52 3.02 12.53
N PHE A 39 -3.29 2.10 13.47
CA PHE A 39 -4.35 1.58 14.34
C PHE A 39 -4.56 2.44 15.60
N GLU A 40 -3.52 3.16 16.03
CA GLU A 40 -3.59 4.07 17.18
C GLU A 40 -4.28 5.41 16.84
N ASP A 41 -4.03 5.95 15.64
CA ASP A 41 -4.65 7.20 15.20
C ASP A 41 -6.14 6.99 14.87
N LYS A 42 -7.00 7.76 15.55
CA LYS A 42 -8.47 7.71 15.42
C LYS A 42 -8.97 7.90 13.98
N ARG A 43 -8.21 8.61 13.14
CA ARG A 43 -8.58 8.89 11.74
C ARG A 43 -8.35 7.70 10.83
N THR A 44 -7.31 6.91 11.10
CA THR A 44 -6.90 5.77 10.26
C THR A 44 -7.40 4.43 10.78
N LYS A 45 -7.65 4.32 12.09
CA LYS A 45 -8.16 3.11 12.74
C LYS A 45 -9.38 2.48 12.04
N PRO A 46 -10.42 3.25 11.64
CA PRO A 46 -11.59 2.64 10.97
C PRO A 46 -11.24 1.96 9.65
N PHE A 47 -10.24 2.46 8.92
CA PHE A 47 -9.79 1.87 7.67
C PHE A 47 -8.99 0.58 7.92
N VAL A 48 -8.16 0.55 8.96
CA VAL A 48 -7.47 -0.68 9.38
C VAL A 48 -8.47 -1.78 9.73
N GLU A 49 -9.52 -1.45 10.48
CA GLU A 49 -10.57 -2.41 10.86
C GLU A 49 -11.37 -2.90 9.64
N LEU A 50 -11.66 -2.00 8.69
CA LEU A 50 -12.36 -2.33 7.45
C LEU A 50 -11.53 -3.26 6.57
N TYR A 51 -10.27 -2.91 6.30
CA TYR A 51 -9.42 -3.69 5.39
C TYR A 51 -8.98 -5.03 6.00
N ALA A 52 -8.93 -5.15 7.33
CA ALA A 52 -8.69 -6.42 8.01
C ALA A 52 -9.85 -7.42 7.88
N THR A 53 -11.05 -6.98 7.47
CA THR A 53 -12.25 -7.83 7.38
C THR A 53 -12.91 -7.85 6.01
N ASN A 54 -12.57 -6.91 5.12
CA ASN A 54 -13.17 -6.79 3.79
C ASN A 54 -12.08 -6.61 2.71
N GLU A 55 -11.68 -7.73 2.12
CA GLU A 55 -10.67 -7.80 1.04
C GLU A 55 -11.07 -6.99 -0.19
N SER A 56 -12.32 -7.15 -0.65
CA SER A 56 -12.82 -6.46 -1.85
C SER A 56 -12.73 -4.95 -1.70
N LYS A 57 -13.07 -4.43 -0.51
CA LYS A 57 -12.99 -2.99 -0.23
C LYS A 57 -11.56 -2.48 -0.20
N PHE A 58 -10.62 -3.28 0.34
CA PHE A 58 -9.20 -2.95 0.28
C PHE A 58 -8.74 -2.81 -1.17
N PHE A 59 -9.00 -3.81 -2.03
CA PHE A 59 -8.54 -3.76 -3.42
C PHE A 59 -9.18 -2.64 -4.23
N GLU A 60 -10.46 -2.36 -4.00
CA GLU A 60 -11.15 -1.22 -4.60
C GLU A 60 -10.45 0.11 -4.25
N ASP A 61 -10.29 0.39 -2.95
CA ASP A 61 -9.69 1.64 -2.48
C ASP A 61 -8.22 1.75 -2.84
N PHE A 62 -7.48 0.64 -2.78
CA PHE A 62 -6.08 0.58 -3.19
C PHE A 62 -5.93 0.95 -4.67
N GLY A 63 -6.78 0.42 -5.56
CA GLY A 63 -6.79 0.79 -6.97
C GLY A 63 -7.06 2.28 -7.19
N HIS A 64 -8.01 2.86 -6.45
CA HIS A 64 -8.30 4.30 -6.50
C HIS A 64 -7.13 5.15 -5.99
N ALA A 65 -6.51 4.75 -4.87
CA ALA A 65 -5.36 5.44 -4.30
C ALA A 65 -4.14 5.40 -5.23
N MET A 66 -3.84 4.24 -5.82
CA MET A 66 -2.73 4.07 -6.76
C MET A 66 -2.93 4.88 -8.05
N ARG A 67 -4.17 5.01 -8.54
CA ARG A 67 -4.51 5.91 -9.66
C ARG A 67 -4.31 7.38 -9.29
N LYS A 68 -4.69 7.77 -8.07
CA LYS A 68 -4.56 9.17 -7.63
C LYS A 68 -3.10 9.58 -7.48
N VAL A 69 -2.24 8.71 -6.94
CA VAL A 69 -0.81 9.00 -6.78
C VAL A 69 -0.05 8.90 -8.11
N SER A 70 -0.47 8.05 -9.04
CA SER A 70 0.23 7.88 -10.33
C SER A 70 0.20 9.11 -11.23
N VAL A 71 -0.75 10.03 -11.02
CA VAL A 71 -0.87 11.31 -11.76
C VAL A 71 -0.33 12.50 -10.98
N LEU A 72 0.23 12.29 -9.78
CA LEU A 72 0.76 13.36 -8.95
C LEU A 72 2.06 13.89 -9.56
N ASN A 73 2.09 15.20 -9.89
CA ASN A 73 3.28 15.90 -10.40
C ASN A 73 3.91 15.26 -11.66
N VAL A 74 3.12 14.58 -12.48
CA VAL A 74 3.62 13.96 -13.73
C VAL A 74 4.01 15.01 -14.76
N LYS A 75 5.08 14.72 -15.50
CA LYS A 75 5.56 15.54 -16.61
C LYS A 75 4.73 15.20 -17.86
N VAL A 76 4.06 16.20 -18.43
CA VAL A 76 3.21 16.06 -19.64
C VAL A 76 3.64 17.02 -20.75
N GLY A 77 3.31 16.68 -22.00
CA GLY A 77 3.68 17.47 -23.16
C GLY A 77 5.20 17.57 -23.31
N LYS A 78 5.71 18.80 -23.47
CA LYS A 78 7.16 19.06 -23.63
C LYS A 78 7.92 19.23 -22.31
N LYS A 79 7.32 18.93 -21.15
CA LYS A 79 7.90 19.18 -19.81
C LYS A 79 8.82 18.06 -19.30
N GLY A 80 9.58 17.40 -20.18
CA GLY A 80 10.46 16.27 -19.83
C GLY A 80 11.02 15.59 -21.08
N GLU A 81 11.50 14.37 -20.92
CA GLU A 81 12.02 13.54 -22.01
C GLU A 81 11.62 12.07 -21.83
N VAL A 82 11.51 11.35 -22.94
CA VAL A 82 11.50 9.88 -22.92
C VAL A 82 12.96 9.44 -22.91
N ARG A 83 13.40 8.83 -21.81
CA ARG A 83 14.79 8.43 -21.63
C ARG A 83 15.13 7.18 -22.43
N ASN A 84 16.27 7.19 -23.10
CA ASN A 84 16.83 6.00 -23.77
C ASN A 84 17.30 4.96 -22.75
N ARG A 85 17.77 5.41 -21.58
CA ARG A 85 18.03 4.57 -20.41
C ARG A 85 17.49 5.19 -19.14
N CYS A 86 16.83 4.40 -18.29
CA CYS A 86 16.17 4.91 -17.08
C CYS A 86 17.13 5.54 -16.05
N ASP A 87 18.39 5.09 -16.05
CA ASP A 87 19.46 5.46 -15.12
C ASP A 87 20.22 6.74 -15.50
N SER A 88 19.98 7.31 -16.70
CA SER A 88 20.69 8.49 -17.20
C SER A 88 19.74 9.49 -17.85
N PHE A 89 20.12 10.78 -17.86
CA PHE A 89 19.51 11.76 -18.75
C PHE A 89 20.02 11.54 -20.18
N ASN A 90 19.21 11.88 -21.19
CA ASN A 90 19.65 11.75 -22.58
C ASN A 90 20.75 12.77 -22.91
N ASN A 91 20.63 13.99 -22.37
CA ASN A 91 21.64 15.03 -22.46
C ASN A 91 22.10 15.37 -21.04
N LEU A 92 23.39 15.20 -20.78
CA LEU A 92 24.00 15.68 -19.55
C LEU A 92 24.40 17.14 -19.79
N ASP A 93 23.69 18.08 -19.15
CA ASP A 93 24.12 19.48 -19.12
C ASP A 93 25.44 19.55 -18.35
N THR A 94 26.54 19.45 -19.08
CA THR A 94 27.91 19.56 -18.58
C THR A 94 28.33 21.02 -18.77
N ASN A 95 27.93 21.87 -17.84
CA ASN A 95 28.61 23.16 -17.63
C ASN A 95 29.73 22.98 -16.61
#